data_AF-V9Z5X3-F1
#
_entry.id   AF-V9Z5X3-F1
#
_cell.length_a   1.000
_cell.length_b   1.000
_cell.length_c   1.000
_cell.angle_alpha   90.00
_cell.angle_beta   90.00
_cell.angle_gamma   90.00
#
_symmetry.space_group_name_H-M   'P 1'
#
loop_
_entity.id
_entity.type
_entity.pdbx_description
1 polymer ?
#
loop_
_entity_poly.entity_id
_entity_poly.type
_entity_poly.pdbx_seq_one_letter_code
_entity_poly.pdbx_strand_id
1 'polypeptide(L)'
;MTSHAPEAARTRDLARLHHPPSARRRRRKLALGGLALLSTTVLLASGCSSSSASGAAPSTPDAGSSDGTSPRPTSSPSATPSPSPTPSLDAAIKEITDAQWSRMTAAGLWRKGCPDVRDQLRRVEMNYVGFDGKVHRGVLVVNADVTASVVRIFTKLFEERFPIRRIQPMEDYDGDLDASLADDNTSAFNCRRPDQINAPFRESPHANGRAIDINPYENPWINMRTKKWSPSAEYAARTEGKGKILKDGPVWRAFIEEGWVWQDIKVPDYMHFDTGYPSKPFKGPTASPSAPSPSTAGQSTPAG
;
A
#
# COMPACT_ATOMS: atom_id res chain seq x y z
N MET A 1 -33.44 -65.77 29.06
CA MET A 1 -32.06 -65.26 29.18
C MET A 1 -31.19 -66.03 28.21
N THR A 2 -30.92 -65.48 27.02
CA THR A 2 -29.84 -65.92 26.15
C THR A 2 -29.43 -64.74 25.29
N SER A 3 -28.14 -64.43 25.39
CA SER A 3 -27.40 -63.38 24.73
C SER A 3 -27.14 -63.76 23.27
N HIS A 4 -27.11 -62.78 22.36
CA HIS A 4 -26.08 -62.66 21.32
C HIS A 4 -26.25 -61.36 20.51
N ALA A 5 -25.21 -60.52 20.57
CA ALA A 5 -24.71 -59.68 19.48
C ALA A 5 -23.22 -60.05 19.32
N PRO A 6 -22.45 -59.59 18.30
CA PRO A 6 -22.77 -58.74 17.14
C PRO A 6 -22.26 -59.32 15.79
N GLU A 7 -22.62 -58.72 14.65
CA GLU A 7 -21.94 -58.97 13.37
C GLU A 7 -21.52 -57.66 12.67
N ALA A 8 -20.33 -57.70 12.07
CA ALA A 8 -19.51 -56.57 11.69
C ALA A 8 -19.50 -56.30 10.18
N ALA A 9 -19.35 -55.00 9.85
CA ALA A 9 -18.50 -54.43 8.80
C ALA A 9 -18.44 -55.02 7.38
N ARG A 10 -18.85 -54.21 6.39
CA ARG A 10 -18.26 -53.92 5.05
C ARG A 10 -19.28 -53.06 4.29
N THR A 11 -18.99 -52.01 3.53
CA THR A 11 -17.84 -51.69 2.68
C THR A 11 -17.86 -50.17 2.39
N ARG A 12 -16.67 -49.57 2.31
CA ARG A 12 -16.44 -48.19 1.85
C ARG A 12 -16.61 -48.11 0.34
N ASP A 13 -17.39 -47.16 -0.17
CA ASP A 13 -17.38 -46.79 -1.58
C ASP A 13 -16.67 -45.44 -1.76
N LEU A 14 -15.49 -45.50 -2.38
CA LEU A 14 -14.67 -44.36 -2.78
C LEU A 14 -15.03 -44.00 -4.22
N ALA A 15 -15.81 -42.94 -4.42
CA ALA A 15 -16.03 -42.37 -5.74
C ALA A 15 -14.73 -41.71 -6.25
N ARG A 16 -14.08 -42.38 -7.20
CA ARG A 16 -13.02 -41.86 -8.08
C ARG A 16 -13.54 -40.64 -8.84
N LEU A 17 -13.02 -39.45 -8.53
CA LEU A 17 -13.13 -38.29 -9.41
C LEU A 17 -11.95 -38.28 -10.39
N HIS A 18 -12.28 -38.48 -11.67
CA HIS A 18 -11.38 -38.34 -12.80
C HIS A 18 -10.73 -36.95 -12.82
N HIS A 19 -9.40 -36.92 -12.77
CA HIS A 19 -8.60 -35.73 -13.09
C HIS A 19 -8.38 -35.65 -14.62
N PRO A 20 -8.61 -34.50 -15.26
CA PRO A 20 -8.15 -34.28 -16.63
C PRO A 20 -6.62 -34.05 -16.66
N PRO A 21 -5.94 -34.41 -17.77
CA PRO A 21 -4.49 -34.25 -17.88
C PRO A 21 -4.08 -32.77 -17.94
N SER A 22 -3.03 -32.45 -17.20
CA SER A 22 -2.42 -31.14 -17.12
C SER A 22 -1.75 -30.75 -18.45
N ALA A 23 -2.21 -29.65 -19.05
CA ALA A 23 -1.57 -29.05 -20.21
C ALA A 23 -0.20 -28.46 -19.81
N ARG A 24 0.86 -29.21 -20.09
CA ARG A 24 2.25 -28.81 -19.88
C ARG A 24 2.62 -27.69 -20.86
N ARG A 25 2.54 -26.43 -20.43
CA ARG A 25 2.92 -25.27 -21.25
C ARG A 25 4.45 -25.23 -21.41
N ARG A 26 4.94 -25.46 -22.63
CA ARG A 26 6.37 -25.38 -22.99
C ARG A 26 6.85 -23.93 -22.82
N ARG A 27 7.88 -23.71 -21.99
CA ARG A 27 8.66 -22.46 -21.98
C ARG A 27 9.50 -22.41 -23.25
N ARG A 28 9.25 -21.46 -24.15
CA ARG A 28 10.19 -21.12 -25.23
C ARG A 28 11.32 -20.29 -24.60
N LYS A 29 12.51 -20.88 -24.48
CA LYS A 29 13.76 -20.12 -24.30
C LYS A 29 14.19 -19.64 -25.69
N LEU A 30 14.20 -18.34 -25.93
CA LEU A 30 14.95 -17.77 -27.06
C LEU A 30 16.39 -17.59 -26.59
N ALA A 31 17.30 -18.30 -27.24
CA ALA A 31 18.73 -18.22 -27.03
C ALA A 31 19.27 -16.94 -27.68
N LEU A 32 20.07 -16.17 -26.93
CA LEU A 32 20.99 -15.18 -27.52
C LEU A 32 22.08 -15.96 -28.25
N GLY A 33 22.06 -15.92 -29.58
CA GLY A 33 23.17 -16.36 -30.41
C GLY A 33 24.23 -15.26 -30.46
N GLY A 34 25.41 -15.55 -29.93
CA GLY A 34 26.60 -14.76 -30.21
C GLY A 34 27.08 -14.99 -31.63
N LEU A 35 27.54 -13.93 -32.29
CA LEU A 35 28.43 -14.04 -33.44
C LEU A 35 29.51 -12.96 -33.27
N ALA A 36 30.69 -13.41 -32.85
CA ALA A 36 31.93 -12.68 -33.06
C ALA A 36 32.40 -12.97 -34.49
N LEU A 37 32.83 -11.94 -35.22
CA LEU A 37 33.77 -12.06 -36.32
C LEU A 37 34.53 -10.75 -36.48
N LEU A 38 35.86 -10.89 -36.34
CA LEU A 38 36.89 -9.89 -36.55
C LEU A 38 37.07 -9.57 -38.04
N SER A 39 37.54 -8.35 -38.34
CA SER A 39 38.74 -8.03 -39.17
C SER A 39 38.76 -6.53 -39.47
N THR A 40 39.61 -5.73 -38.80
CA THR A 40 40.97 -5.28 -39.22
C THR A 40 41.05 -4.52 -40.55
N THR A 41 41.34 -3.21 -40.48
CA THR A 41 42.52 -2.47 -41.06
C THR A 41 42.19 -0.96 -41.08
N VAL A 42 42.84 -0.16 -40.22
CA VAL A 42 44.04 0.68 -40.47
C VAL A 42 43.83 1.72 -41.57
N LEU A 43 43.82 3.02 -41.24
CA LEU A 43 44.78 4.02 -41.75
C LEU A 43 44.56 5.42 -41.14
N LEU A 44 45.71 6.07 -40.93
CA LEU A 44 46.04 7.40 -40.42
C LEU A 44 45.18 8.58 -40.94
N ALA A 45 45.02 9.62 -40.11
CA ALA A 45 45.52 10.96 -40.40
C ALA A 45 45.26 11.95 -39.25
N SER A 46 46.33 12.59 -38.78
CA SER A 46 46.30 13.83 -38.00
C SER A 46 45.65 14.95 -38.80
N GLY A 47 44.78 15.74 -38.18
CA GLY A 47 44.22 16.96 -38.75
C GLY A 47 44.03 18.01 -37.66
N CYS A 48 45.00 18.91 -37.56
CA CYS A 48 44.85 20.19 -36.88
C CYS A 48 43.96 21.13 -37.69
N SER A 49 43.57 22.22 -37.03
CA SER A 49 43.29 23.55 -37.58
C SER A 49 41.83 24.00 -37.65
N SER A 50 41.52 24.77 -36.62
CA SER A 50 40.82 26.05 -36.63
C SER A 50 41.07 26.93 -37.87
N SER A 51 40.01 27.62 -38.31
CA SER A 51 39.97 28.92 -39.03
C SER A 51 38.52 29.18 -39.45
N SER A 52 37.98 30.40 -39.58
CA SER A 52 38.43 31.77 -39.33
C SER A 52 37.25 32.70 -39.64
N ALA A 53 37.15 33.82 -38.94
CA ALA A 53 36.68 35.13 -39.43
C ALA A 53 36.92 36.11 -38.26
N SER A 54 38.06 36.82 -38.19
CA SER A 54 38.44 38.01 -38.98
C SER A 54 37.35 39.11 -38.89
N GLY A 55 37.60 40.33 -38.40
CA GLY A 55 38.86 41.05 -38.34
C GLY A 55 38.95 42.11 -37.23
N ALA A 56 40.16 42.64 -37.11
CA ALA A 56 40.59 43.62 -36.13
C ALA A 56 40.45 45.07 -36.64
N ALA A 57 40.09 45.97 -35.71
CA ALA A 57 40.70 47.28 -35.36
C ALA A 57 40.86 48.38 -36.46
N PRO A 58 40.88 49.71 -36.14
CA PRO A 58 41.54 50.30 -34.95
C PRO A 58 40.92 51.55 -34.25
N SER A 59 41.32 51.69 -32.97
CA SER A 59 41.78 52.85 -32.16
C SER A 59 41.15 54.28 -32.21
N THR A 60 40.53 54.66 -31.06
CA THR A 60 40.70 55.86 -30.17
C THR A 60 40.49 57.31 -30.71
N PRO A 61 40.36 58.33 -29.82
CA PRO A 61 39.44 58.55 -28.69
C PRO A 61 38.78 59.96 -28.75
N ASP A 62 37.70 60.26 -28.00
CA ASP A 62 37.60 61.52 -27.23
C ASP A 62 36.36 61.65 -26.34
N ALA A 63 36.50 62.53 -25.35
CA ALA A 63 35.65 62.79 -24.21
C ALA A 63 34.25 63.36 -24.51
N GLY A 64 33.32 63.09 -23.59
CA GLY A 64 32.01 63.75 -23.53
C GLY A 64 31.29 63.44 -22.23
N SER A 65 31.45 64.32 -21.23
CA SER A 65 30.64 64.36 -20.01
C SER A 65 29.16 64.43 -20.33
N SER A 66 28.33 63.68 -19.59
CA SER A 66 26.91 63.99 -19.40
C SER A 66 26.45 63.39 -18.07
N ASP A 67 26.20 64.28 -17.13
CA ASP A 67 25.47 64.03 -15.89
C ASP A 67 24.08 63.45 -16.22
N GLY A 68 23.85 62.21 -15.81
CA GLY A 68 22.56 61.53 -15.90
C GLY A 68 22.18 60.99 -14.53
N THR A 69 21.45 61.79 -13.75
CA THR A 69 20.84 61.42 -12.47
C THR A 69 19.97 60.17 -12.63
N SER A 70 20.48 59.02 -12.19
CA SER A 70 19.73 57.76 -12.14
C SER A 70 18.83 57.75 -10.90
N PRO A 71 17.49 57.62 -11.03
CA PRO A 71 16.62 57.53 -9.87
C PRO A 71 16.86 56.20 -9.15
N ARG A 72 17.15 56.30 -7.86
CA ARG A 72 17.26 55.20 -6.90
C ARG A 72 16.04 54.28 -7.02
N PRO A 73 16.19 52.94 -7.19
CA PRO A 73 15.06 52.04 -7.16
C PRO A 73 14.44 52.10 -5.75
N THR A 74 13.19 52.55 -5.68
CA THR A 74 12.36 52.42 -4.49
C THR A 74 12.17 50.93 -4.22
N SER A 75 12.80 50.47 -3.14
CA SER A 75 12.61 49.15 -2.55
C SER A 75 11.13 48.97 -2.19
N SER A 76 10.41 48.24 -3.05
CA SER A 76 9.07 47.75 -2.76
C SER A 76 9.15 46.84 -1.53
N PRO A 77 8.27 46.99 -0.51
CA PRO A 77 8.32 46.12 0.65
C PRO A 77 8.08 44.69 0.20
N SER A 78 9.10 43.84 0.43
CA SER A 78 9.05 42.42 0.17
C SER A 78 7.83 41.84 0.89
N ALA A 79 6.85 41.34 0.14
CA ALA A 79 5.71 40.64 0.72
C ALA A 79 6.23 39.48 1.56
N THR A 80 5.88 39.46 2.85
CA THR A 80 6.18 38.35 3.75
C THR A 80 5.60 37.06 3.15
N PRO A 81 6.39 35.99 2.95
CA PRO A 81 5.84 34.74 2.45
C PRO A 81 4.81 34.22 3.45
N SER A 82 3.58 34.01 2.98
CA SER A 82 2.54 33.34 3.76
C SER A 82 3.05 31.96 4.19
N PRO A 83 2.86 31.54 5.45
CA PRO A 83 3.30 30.22 5.89
C PRO A 83 2.64 29.15 5.00
N SER A 84 3.46 28.23 4.48
CA SER A 84 2.94 27.08 3.76
C SER A 84 2.06 26.26 4.71
N PRO A 85 0.88 25.80 4.27
CA PRO A 85 -0.01 25.03 5.14
C PRO A 85 0.72 23.78 5.66
N THR A 86 0.56 23.50 6.95
CA THR A 86 1.07 22.27 7.56
C THR A 86 0.48 21.07 6.82
N PRO A 87 1.30 20.09 6.38
CA PRO A 87 0.78 18.89 5.74
C PRO A 87 -0.22 18.17 6.64
N SER A 88 -1.35 17.74 6.06
CA SER A 88 -2.38 16.93 6.73
C SER A 88 -2.61 15.64 5.95
N LEU A 89 -3.46 14.75 6.48
CA LEU A 89 -3.86 13.53 5.77
C LEU A 89 -4.51 13.84 4.40
N ASP A 90 -5.24 14.95 4.26
CA ASP A 90 -5.87 15.38 3.01
C ASP A 90 -6.64 14.24 2.30
N ALA A 91 -7.52 13.57 3.04
CA ALA A 91 -8.25 12.42 2.54
C ALA A 91 -9.38 12.84 1.57
N ALA A 92 -9.44 12.17 0.42
CA ALA A 92 -10.51 12.32 -0.56
C ALA A 92 -11.13 10.94 -0.86
N ILE A 93 -12.44 10.81 -0.63
CA ILE A 93 -13.20 9.58 -0.89
C ILE A 93 -13.95 9.76 -2.20
N LYS A 94 -13.73 8.84 -3.14
CA LYS A 94 -14.34 8.86 -4.47
C LYS A 94 -15.01 7.52 -4.78
N GLU A 95 -16.00 7.54 -5.66
CA GLU A 95 -16.53 6.32 -6.25
C GLU A 95 -15.51 5.65 -7.17
N ILE A 96 -15.65 4.35 -7.36
CA ILE A 96 -14.86 3.62 -8.35
C ILE A 96 -15.41 3.93 -9.74
N THR A 97 -14.64 4.66 -10.53
CA THR A 97 -14.99 4.95 -11.93
C THR A 97 -15.06 3.67 -12.77
N ASP A 98 -15.82 3.69 -13.86
CA ASP A 98 -15.88 2.57 -14.82
C ASP A 98 -14.50 2.20 -15.36
N ALA A 99 -13.65 3.21 -15.63
CA ALA A 99 -12.29 2.98 -16.09
C ALA A 99 -11.44 2.26 -15.03
N GLN A 100 -11.56 2.64 -13.75
CA GLN A 100 -10.87 1.94 -12.67
C GLN A 100 -11.42 0.52 -12.48
N TRP A 101 -12.73 0.35 -12.47
CA TRP A 101 -13.36 -0.96 -12.37
C TRP A 101 -12.93 -1.91 -13.50
N SER A 102 -12.83 -1.40 -14.73
CA SER A 102 -12.32 -2.16 -15.87
C SER A 102 -10.88 -2.62 -15.65
N ARG A 103 -10.00 -1.78 -15.07
CA ARG A 103 -8.63 -2.20 -14.73
C ARG A 103 -8.62 -3.25 -13.62
N MET A 104 -9.41 -3.06 -12.57
CA MET A 104 -9.50 -4.01 -11.44
C MET A 104 -9.96 -5.39 -11.90
N THR A 105 -10.97 -5.45 -12.78
CA THR A 105 -11.48 -6.71 -13.33
C THR A 105 -10.50 -7.34 -14.32
N ALA A 106 -9.82 -6.55 -15.17
CA ALA A 106 -8.77 -7.04 -16.06
C ALA A 106 -7.57 -7.62 -15.29
N ALA A 107 -7.18 -7.01 -14.17
CA ALA A 107 -6.16 -7.50 -13.24
C ALA A 107 -6.62 -8.72 -12.41
N GLY A 108 -7.89 -9.12 -12.51
CA GLY A 108 -8.45 -10.26 -11.80
C GLY A 108 -8.71 -10.04 -10.31
N LEU A 109 -8.77 -8.78 -9.85
CA LEU A 109 -9.13 -8.39 -8.48
C LEU A 109 -10.59 -8.64 -8.16
N TRP A 110 -11.42 -8.80 -9.19
CA TRP A 110 -12.79 -9.25 -9.09
C TRP A 110 -13.13 -10.18 -10.26
N ARG A 111 -13.94 -11.22 -10.00
CA ARG A 111 -14.45 -12.17 -10.99
C ARG A 111 -15.75 -12.81 -10.50
N LYS A 112 -16.42 -13.55 -11.37
CA LYS A 112 -17.58 -14.37 -11.00
C LYS A 112 -17.27 -15.25 -9.78
N GLY A 113 -18.09 -15.14 -8.74
CA GLY A 113 -17.94 -15.85 -7.47
C GLY A 113 -17.45 -14.96 -6.32
N CYS A 114 -16.82 -13.82 -6.62
CA CYS A 114 -16.54 -12.77 -5.64
C CYS A 114 -17.84 -12.13 -5.13
N PRO A 115 -17.80 -11.49 -3.94
CA PRO A 115 -18.86 -10.61 -3.48
C PRO A 115 -19.23 -9.55 -4.54
N ASP A 116 -20.52 -9.24 -4.66
CA ASP A 116 -20.98 -8.15 -5.51
C ASP A 116 -20.87 -6.84 -4.73
N VAL A 117 -19.69 -6.22 -4.83
CA VAL A 117 -19.31 -5.06 -4.00
C VAL A 117 -18.95 -3.83 -4.82
N ARG A 118 -19.07 -3.86 -6.15
CA ARG A 118 -18.65 -2.74 -7.01
C ARG A 118 -19.19 -1.40 -6.51
N ASP A 119 -20.50 -1.31 -6.29
CA ASP A 119 -21.18 -0.07 -5.88
C ASP A 119 -20.87 0.33 -4.44
N GLN A 120 -20.33 -0.61 -3.65
CA GLN A 120 -19.92 -0.40 -2.26
C GLN A 120 -18.44 -0.06 -2.16
N LEU A 121 -17.62 -0.26 -3.18
CA LEU A 121 -16.21 0.11 -3.11
C LEU A 121 -16.01 1.62 -3.28
N ARG A 122 -15.00 2.13 -2.60
CA ARG A 122 -14.57 3.52 -2.65
C ARG A 122 -13.06 3.58 -2.82
N ARG A 123 -12.62 4.53 -3.63
CA ARG A 123 -11.23 4.95 -3.77
C ARG A 123 -10.96 6.00 -2.71
N VAL A 124 -10.11 5.70 -1.74
CA VAL A 124 -9.68 6.63 -0.69
C VAL A 124 -8.27 7.07 -1.02
N GLU A 125 -8.14 8.31 -1.47
CA GLU A 125 -6.86 8.97 -1.70
C GLU A 125 -6.44 9.71 -0.44
N MET A 126 -5.19 9.57 -0.01
CA MET A 126 -4.70 10.23 1.19
C MET A 126 -3.19 10.44 1.15
N ASN A 127 -2.72 11.38 1.96
CA ASN A 127 -1.31 11.55 2.22
C ASN A 127 -0.81 10.51 3.25
N TYR A 128 0.46 10.16 3.19
CA TYR A 128 1.12 9.30 4.18
C TYR A 128 2.58 9.72 4.36
N VAL A 129 3.18 9.37 5.50
CA VAL A 129 4.62 9.58 5.72
C VAL A 129 5.37 8.36 5.19
N GLY A 130 6.23 8.60 4.21
CA GLY A 130 7.05 7.57 3.57
C GLY A 130 8.20 7.09 4.44
N PHE A 131 8.84 6.00 4.02
CA PHE A 131 10.09 5.55 4.66
C PHE A 131 11.24 6.56 4.49
N ASP A 132 11.17 7.48 3.53
CA ASP A 132 12.10 8.60 3.41
C ASP A 132 11.76 9.77 4.35
N GLY A 133 10.71 9.66 5.16
CA GLY A 133 10.22 10.70 6.07
C GLY A 133 9.46 11.83 5.38
N LYS A 134 9.25 11.76 4.07
CA LYS A 134 8.51 12.76 3.29
C LYS A 134 7.03 12.41 3.20
N VAL A 135 6.22 13.41 2.86
CA VAL A 135 4.79 13.21 2.59
C VAL A 135 4.63 12.72 1.15
N HIS A 136 3.95 11.60 0.99
CA HIS A 136 3.56 11.02 -0.28
C HIS A 136 2.05 10.95 -0.36
N ARG A 137 1.51 10.75 -1.57
CA ARG A 137 0.09 10.51 -1.78
C ARG A 137 -0.14 9.09 -2.27
N GLY A 138 -1.16 8.44 -1.73
CA GLY A 138 -1.45 7.03 -1.97
C GLY A 138 -2.94 6.76 -2.01
N VAL A 139 -3.29 5.52 -2.35
CA VAL A 139 -4.66 5.12 -2.64
C VAL A 139 -4.98 3.75 -2.08
N LEU A 140 -6.07 3.67 -1.31
CA LEU A 140 -6.71 2.41 -0.94
C LEU A 140 -8.05 2.26 -1.66
N VAL A 141 -8.39 1.03 -2.02
CA VAL A 141 -9.74 0.66 -2.44
C VAL A 141 -10.38 -0.16 -1.33
N VAL A 142 -11.39 0.39 -0.68
CA VAL A 142 -12.06 -0.19 0.49
C VAL A 142 -13.58 -0.14 0.33
N ASN A 143 -14.32 -0.86 1.17
CA ASN A 143 -15.77 -0.74 1.24
C ASN A 143 -16.18 0.63 1.83
N ALA A 144 -17.30 1.17 1.36
CA ALA A 144 -17.87 2.43 1.80
C ALA A 144 -18.09 2.46 3.31
N ASP A 145 -18.50 1.33 3.89
CA ASP A 145 -18.81 1.22 5.33
C ASP A 145 -17.58 1.32 6.25
N VAL A 146 -16.36 1.12 5.74
CA VAL A 146 -15.12 1.31 6.51
C VAL A 146 -14.42 2.63 6.22
N THR A 147 -14.83 3.40 5.22
CA THR A 147 -14.09 4.62 4.78
C THR A 147 -13.82 5.61 5.91
N ALA A 148 -14.81 5.92 6.74
CA ALA A 148 -14.66 6.86 7.85
C ALA A 148 -13.65 6.36 8.91
N SER A 149 -13.65 5.05 9.17
CA SER A 149 -12.70 4.41 10.08
C SER A 149 -11.29 4.43 9.51
N VAL A 150 -11.13 4.07 8.23
CA VAL A 150 -9.85 4.14 7.51
C VAL A 150 -9.26 5.55 7.55
N VAL A 151 -10.06 6.58 7.30
CA VAL A 151 -9.59 7.97 7.39
C VAL A 151 -9.08 8.28 8.80
N ARG A 152 -9.80 7.92 9.86
CA ARG A 152 -9.34 8.16 11.25
C ARG A 152 -8.07 7.39 11.60
N ILE A 153 -7.97 6.13 11.18
CA ILE A 153 -6.76 5.30 11.36
C ILE A 153 -5.56 6.00 10.74
N PHE A 154 -5.66 6.32 9.44
CA PHE A 154 -4.52 6.88 8.73
C PHE A 154 -4.21 8.32 9.16
N THR A 155 -5.19 9.08 9.65
CA THR A 155 -4.92 10.38 10.30
C THR A 155 -3.99 10.18 11.49
N LYS A 156 -4.31 9.25 12.40
CA LYS A 156 -3.45 8.95 13.57
C LYS A 156 -2.05 8.52 13.14
N LEU A 157 -1.95 7.63 12.14
CA LEU A 157 -0.66 7.19 11.62
C LEU A 157 0.15 8.33 10.99
N PHE A 158 -0.51 9.24 10.27
CA PHE A 158 0.12 10.41 9.68
C PHE A 158 0.64 11.38 10.74
N GLU A 159 -0.17 11.67 11.76
CA GLU A 159 0.18 12.54 12.90
C GLU A 159 1.31 11.95 13.74
N GLU A 160 1.30 10.65 14.01
CA GLU A 160 2.39 9.92 14.67
C GLU A 160 3.60 9.69 13.73
N ARG A 161 3.51 10.15 12.47
CA ARG A 161 4.54 10.02 11.42
C ARG A 161 5.00 8.57 11.22
N PHE A 162 4.09 7.61 11.39
CA PHE A 162 4.37 6.20 11.18
C PHE A 162 4.77 5.97 9.71
N PRO A 163 5.93 5.35 9.44
CA PRO A 163 6.42 5.20 8.09
C PRO A 163 5.67 4.07 7.36
N ILE A 164 5.10 4.40 6.22
CA ILE A 164 4.47 3.46 5.29
C ILE A 164 5.26 3.48 3.99
N ARG A 165 5.65 2.32 3.47
CA ARG A 165 6.58 2.29 2.32
C ARG A 165 5.91 2.78 1.06
N ARG A 166 4.69 2.32 0.83
CA ARG A 166 3.83 2.76 -0.27
C ARG A 166 2.38 2.38 0.00
N ILE A 167 1.45 3.10 -0.62
CA ILE A 167 0.02 2.79 -0.63
C ILE A 167 -0.46 2.91 -2.07
N GLN A 168 -0.56 1.78 -2.75
CA GLN A 168 -1.00 1.70 -4.15
C GLN A 168 -2.12 0.66 -4.31
N PRO A 169 -3.10 0.94 -5.19
CA PRO A 169 -4.19 0.01 -5.42
C PRO A 169 -3.66 -1.22 -6.19
N MET A 170 -4.29 -2.38 -5.96
CA MET A 170 -3.76 -3.66 -6.47
C MET A 170 -3.78 -3.77 -8.00
N GLU A 171 -4.57 -2.94 -8.71
CA GLU A 171 -4.58 -2.92 -10.17
C GLU A 171 -3.30 -2.35 -10.76
N ASP A 172 -2.51 -1.60 -9.99
CA ASP A 172 -1.19 -1.10 -10.42
C ASP A 172 -0.11 -2.21 -10.40
N TYR A 173 -0.44 -3.37 -9.81
CA TYR A 173 0.38 -4.60 -9.82
C TYR A 173 -0.21 -5.68 -10.73
N ASP A 174 -1.18 -5.36 -11.59
CA ASP A 174 -1.91 -6.36 -12.41
C ASP A 174 -2.52 -7.50 -11.55
N GLY A 175 -2.83 -7.22 -10.28
CA GLY A 175 -3.31 -8.20 -9.31
C GLY A 175 -2.30 -9.26 -8.90
N ASP A 176 -1.01 -9.02 -9.15
CA ASP A 176 0.09 -9.83 -8.62
C ASP A 176 0.28 -9.56 -7.13
N LEU A 177 -0.21 -10.49 -6.32
CA LEU A 177 -0.07 -10.44 -4.86
C LEU A 177 1.39 -10.51 -4.44
N ASP A 178 2.20 -11.39 -5.04
CA ASP A 178 3.56 -11.62 -4.58
C ASP A 178 4.44 -10.40 -4.88
N ALA A 179 4.23 -9.77 -6.04
CA ALA A 179 4.88 -8.50 -6.37
C ALA A 179 4.50 -7.38 -5.39
N SER A 180 3.20 -7.22 -5.09
CA SER A 180 2.71 -6.22 -4.12
C SER A 180 3.28 -6.44 -2.72
N LEU A 181 3.31 -7.69 -2.23
CA LEU A 181 3.87 -8.04 -0.93
C LEU A 181 5.39 -7.74 -0.89
N ALA A 182 6.14 -8.17 -1.91
CA ALA A 182 7.58 -7.96 -1.99
C ALA A 182 7.96 -6.47 -2.06
N ASP A 183 7.10 -5.64 -2.65
CA ASP A 183 7.26 -4.19 -2.73
C ASP A 183 6.86 -3.45 -1.44
N ASP A 184 6.42 -4.17 -0.41
CA ASP A 184 5.96 -3.63 0.88
C ASP A 184 4.71 -2.74 0.70
N ASN A 185 3.84 -3.09 -0.25
CA ASN A 185 2.67 -2.30 -0.57
C ASN A 185 1.56 -2.48 0.46
N THR A 186 1.18 -1.36 1.08
CA THR A 186 -0.04 -1.30 1.89
C THR A 186 -1.26 -1.29 0.98
N SER A 187 -2.12 -2.30 1.14
CA SER A 187 -3.24 -2.54 0.21
C SER A 187 -4.48 -3.10 0.92
N ALA A 188 -5.62 -3.07 0.24
CA ALA A 188 -6.93 -3.42 0.82
C ALA A 188 -7.73 -4.39 -0.05
N PHE A 189 -8.60 -3.90 -0.95
CA PHE A 189 -9.45 -4.78 -1.75
C PHE A 189 -8.63 -5.70 -2.69
N ASN A 190 -8.87 -7.00 -2.56
CA ASN A 190 -8.39 -8.02 -3.48
C ASN A 190 -9.22 -9.30 -3.33
N CYS A 191 -10.17 -9.55 -4.24
CA CYS A 191 -10.80 -10.87 -4.33
C CYS A 191 -9.85 -11.84 -5.05
N ARG A 192 -8.80 -12.25 -4.32
CA ARG A 192 -7.69 -13.09 -4.78
C ARG A 192 -8.14 -14.29 -5.61
N ARG A 193 -7.31 -14.68 -6.58
CA ARG A 193 -7.55 -15.87 -7.43
C ARG A 193 -7.49 -17.16 -6.58
N PRO A 194 -8.10 -18.27 -7.03
CA PRO A 194 -8.14 -19.52 -6.25
C PRO A 194 -6.75 -20.06 -5.89
N ASP A 195 -5.76 -19.83 -6.74
CA ASP A 195 -4.36 -20.17 -6.53
C ASP A 195 -3.64 -19.25 -5.52
N GLN A 196 -4.30 -18.19 -5.03
CA GLN A 196 -3.77 -17.18 -4.11
C GLN A 196 -4.49 -17.16 -2.74
N ILE A 197 -5.46 -18.06 -2.50
CA ILE A 197 -6.33 -17.99 -1.32
C ILE A 197 -6.15 -19.18 -0.37
N ASN A 198 -6.40 -18.92 0.93
CA ASN A 198 -6.50 -19.94 1.98
C ASN A 198 -7.93 -20.07 2.56
N ALA A 199 -8.87 -19.24 2.12
CA ALA A 199 -10.26 -19.13 2.61
C ALA A 199 -11.25 -19.01 1.43
N PRO A 200 -12.57 -19.23 1.63
CA PRO A 200 -13.59 -18.96 0.60
C PRO A 200 -13.65 -17.48 0.19
N PHE A 201 -13.82 -17.21 -1.12
CA PHE A 201 -13.80 -15.84 -1.67
C PHE A 201 -14.89 -14.93 -1.08
N ARG A 202 -16.08 -15.46 -0.80
CA ARG A 202 -17.22 -14.64 -0.36
C ARG A 202 -17.10 -14.14 1.07
N GLU A 203 -16.42 -14.91 1.91
CA GLU A 203 -16.28 -14.65 3.33
C GLU A 203 -15.03 -13.82 3.65
N SER A 204 -14.09 -13.73 2.70
CA SER A 204 -12.84 -13.00 2.88
C SER A 204 -13.08 -11.50 3.07
N PRO A 205 -12.52 -10.89 4.13
CA PRO A 205 -12.57 -9.45 4.33
C PRO A 205 -11.93 -8.63 3.19
N HIS A 206 -10.78 -9.06 2.63
CA HIS A 206 -10.19 -8.41 1.45
C HIS A 206 -11.11 -8.42 0.24
N ALA A 207 -11.80 -9.54 -0.02
CA ALA A 207 -12.74 -9.65 -1.13
C ALA A 207 -13.99 -8.78 -0.96
N ASN A 208 -14.25 -8.30 0.26
CA ASN A 208 -15.33 -7.38 0.58
C ASN A 208 -14.85 -5.92 0.78
N GLY A 209 -13.54 -5.65 0.68
CA GLY A 209 -12.95 -4.33 0.91
C GLY A 209 -12.88 -3.91 2.38
N ARG A 210 -12.89 -4.87 3.32
CA ARG A 210 -12.91 -4.63 4.77
C ARG A 210 -11.69 -5.20 5.50
N ALA A 211 -10.57 -5.26 4.79
CA ALA A 211 -9.26 -5.58 5.35
C ALA A 211 -8.19 -4.69 4.74
N ILE A 212 -7.12 -4.50 5.49
CA ILE A 212 -5.93 -3.74 5.10
C ILE A 212 -4.70 -4.52 5.55
N ASP A 213 -3.77 -4.73 4.64
CA ASP A 213 -2.42 -5.21 4.95
C ASP A 213 -1.46 -4.01 4.97
N ILE A 214 -0.71 -3.81 6.06
CA ILE A 214 0.24 -2.69 6.21
C ILE A 214 1.68 -3.18 6.13
N ASN A 215 2.49 -2.56 5.26
CA ASN A 215 3.92 -2.86 5.04
C ASN A 215 4.22 -4.38 5.11
N PRO A 216 3.76 -5.20 4.15
CA PRO A 216 3.91 -6.65 4.20
C PRO A 216 5.33 -7.19 4.31
N TYR A 217 6.34 -6.49 3.81
CA TYR A 217 7.73 -6.91 3.92
C TYR A 217 8.23 -6.78 5.36
N GLU A 218 7.87 -5.68 6.03
CA GLU A 218 8.17 -5.46 7.46
C GLU A 218 7.28 -6.30 8.38
N ASN A 219 6.11 -6.70 7.91
CA ASN A 219 5.07 -7.41 8.66
C ASN A 219 4.65 -8.69 7.93
N PRO A 220 5.55 -9.68 7.78
CA PRO A 220 5.28 -10.86 6.99
C PRO A 220 4.23 -11.77 7.65
N TRP A 221 3.70 -12.70 6.86
CA TRP A 221 2.74 -13.71 7.31
C TRP A 221 3.23 -15.13 6.98
N ILE A 222 2.70 -16.14 7.66
CA ILE A 222 3.00 -17.55 7.36
C ILE A 222 2.00 -18.08 6.34
N ASN A 223 2.51 -18.37 5.14
CA ASN A 223 1.72 -19.03 4.10
C ASN A 223 1.42 -20.48 4.48
N MET A 224 0.15 -20.79 4.73
CA MET A 224 -0.26 -22.11 5.21
C MET A 224 -0.10 -23.25 4.21
N ARG A 225 0.02 -22.97 2.92
CA ARG A 225 0.26 -23.98 1.87
C ARG A 225 1.73 -24.37 1.81
N THR A 226 2.64 -23.42 2.02
CA THR A 226 4.09 -23.64 1.91
C THR A 226 4.78 -23.79 3.28
N LYS A 227 4.10 -23.38 4.36
CA LYS A 227 4.62 -23.26 5.73
C LYS A 227 5.84 -22.34 5.84
N LYS A 228 5.90 -21.31 5.00
CA LYS A 228 7.01 -20.33 4.96
C LYS A 228 6.49 -18.92 5.18
N TRP A 229 7.36 -18.07 5.71
CA TRP A 229 7.14 -16.62 5.75
C TRP A 229 7.05 -16.06 4.33
N SER A 230 6.15 -15.09 4.15
CA SER A 230 5.93 -14.37 2.90
C SER A 230 5.77 -12.88 3.22
N PRO A 231 6.34 -11.97 2.42
CA PRO A 231 7.22 -12.23 1.26
C PRO A 231 8.63 -12.72 1.65
N SER A 232 9.05 -12.49 2.89
CA SER A 232 10.37 -12.86 3.40
C SER A 232 10.29 -13.20 4.90
N ALA A 233 11.25 -13.98 5.39
CA ALA A 233 11.42 -14.23 6.83
C ALA A 233 12.26 -13.16 7.53
N GLU A 234 12.89 -12.24 6.77
CA GLU A 234 13.87 -11.26 7.26
C GLU A 234 13.37 -10.48 8.47
N TYR A 235 12.12 -9.99 8.42
CA TYR A 235 11.53 -9.21 9.50
C TYR A 235 10.59 -10.02 10.40
N ALA A 236 10.52 -11.34 10.31
CA ALA A 236 9.53 -12.15 11.04
C ALA A 236 9.60 -11.98 12.58
N ALA A 237 10.79 -11.76 13.15
CA ALA A 237 10.93 -11.50 14.58
C ALA A 237 10.12 -10.26 15.00
N ARG A 238 9.29 -10.36 16.05
CA ARG A 238 8.46 -9.25 16.55
C ARG A 238 9.19 -8.38 17.57
N THR A 239 10.26 -7.76 17.09
CA THR A 239 11.02 -6.69 17.75
C THR A 239 10.75 -5.35 17.09
N GLU A 240 11.09 -4.26 17.77
CA GLU A 240 11.01 -2.90 17.23
C GLU A 240 11.76 -2.74 15.90
N GLY A 241 11.24 -1.87 15.05
CA GLY A 241 11.80 -1.57 13.75
C GLY A 241 10.88 -0.66 12.94
N LYS A 242 11.45 -0.02 11.92
CA LYS A 242 10.75 0.96 11.10
C LYS A 242 9.60 0.30 10.32
N GLY A 243 8.40 0.85 10.44
CA GLY A 243 7.23 0.35 9.71
C GLY A 243 6.69 -1.01 10.20
N LYS A 244 7.24 -1.53 11.31
CA LYS A 244 6.79 -2.78 11.93
C LYS A 244 5.59 -2.54 12.84
N ILE A 245 4.69 -3.51 12.84
CA ILE A 245 3.53 -3.57 13.70
C ILE A 245 3.88 -4.44 14.91
N LEU A 246 3.69 -3.85 16.09
CA LEU A 246 3.79 -4.50 17.38
C LEU A 246 2.47 -4.30 18.13
N LYS A 247 2.13 -5.25 19.00
CA LYS A 247 1.02 -5.10 19.94
C LYS A 247 1.22 -3.82 20.77
N ASP A 248 0.14 -3.10 21.03
CA ASP A 248 0.12 -1.82 21.76
C ASP A 248 0.89 -0.66 21.08
N GLY A 249 1.51 -0.92 19.92
CA GLY A 249 2.16 0.07 19.08
C GLY A 249 1.18 0.97 18.30
N PRO A 250 1.69 1.96 17.55
CA PRO A 250 0.88 2.99 16.88
C PRO A 250 -0.18 2.42 15.93
N VAL A 251 0.21 1.51 15.03
CA VAL A 251 -0.71 0.85 14.10
C VAL A 251 -1.74 0.01 14.84
N TRP A 252 -1.29 -0.79 15.81
CA TRP A 252 -2.20 -1.61 16.59
C TRP A 252 -3.25 -0.77 17.30
N ARG A 253 -2.85 0.28 18.04
CA ARG A 253 -3.78 1.18 18.74
C ARG A 253 -4.77 1.83 17.77
N ALA A 254 -4.29 2.38 16.67
CA ALA A 254 -5.13 3.08 15.70
C ALA A 254 -6.25 2.17 15.14
N PHE A 255 -5.94 0.92 14.82
CA PHE A 255 -6.90 -0.05 14.31
C PHE A 255 -7.83 -0.60 15.42
N ILE A 256 -7.29 -0.98 16.58
CA ILE A 256 -8.09 -1.56 17.67
C ILE A 256 -9.08 -0.54 18.26
N GLU A 257 -8.70 0.73 18.39
CA GLU A 257 -9.61 1.80 18.84
C GLU A 257 -10.83 1.97 17.91
N GLU A 258 -10.68 1.60 16.64
CA GLU A 258 -11.75 1.61 15.67
C GLU A 258 -12.53 0.29 15.63
N GLY A 259 -12.16 -0.71 16.44
CA GLY A 259 -12.84 -2.00 16.51
C GLY A 259 -12.43 -2.98 15.40
N TRP A 260 -11.29 -2.75 14.75
CA TRP A 260 -10.70 -3.74 13.84
C TRP A 260 -10.02 -4.86 14.63
N VAL A 261 -9.84 -6.00 13.99
CA VAL A 261 -9.22 -7.20 14.53
C VAL A 261 -7.80 -7.31 14.02
N TRP A 262 -6.88 -7.76 14.89
CA TRP A 262 -5.50 -8.07 14.54
C TRP A 262 -5.09 -9.37 15.20
N GLN A 263 -4.53 -10.29 14.43
CA GLN A 263 -3.91 -11.51 14.94
C GLN A 263 -4.83 -12.37 15.83
N ASP A 264 -6.11 -12.51 15.49
CA ASP A 264 -7.07 -13.40 16.17
C ASP A 264 -7.02 -14.86 15.65
N ILE A 265 -6.05 -15.15 14.79
CA ILE A 265 -5.82 -16.46 14.18
C ILE A 265 -4.57 -17.14 14.75
N LYS A 266 -4.55 -18.47 14.69
CA LYS A 266 -3.41 -19.29 15.19
C LYS A 266 -2.14 -19.15 14.35
N VAL A 267 -2.27 -18.68 13.12
CA VAL A 267 -1.17 -18.58 12.16
C VAL A 267 -0.75 -17.12 12.09
N PRO A 268 0.53 -16.78 12.30
CA PRO A 268 0.97 -15.40 12.22
C PRO A 268 0.65 -14.75 10.88
N ASP A 269 -0.03 -13.62 10.94
CA ASP A 269 -0.27 -12.69 9.84
C ASP A 269 -0.13 -11.25 10.37
N TYR A 270 1.10 -10.74 10.36
CA TYR A 270 1.41 -9.49 11.06
C TYR A 270 0.87 -8.25 10.35
N MET A 271 0.78 -8.28 9.02
CA MET A 271 0.30 -7.17 8.21
C MET A 271 -1.21 -6.95 8.31
N HIS A 272 -1.96 -8.01 8.60
CA HIS A 272 -3.39 -8.08 8.33
C HIS A 272 -4.25 -7.52 9.46
N PHE A 273 -5.10 -6.56 9.11
CA PHE A 273 -6.22 -6.10 9.92
C PHE A 273 -7.53 -6.23 9.16
N ASP A 274 -8.58 -6.66 9.83
CA ASP A 274 -9.91 -6.78 9.24
C ASP A 274 -11.05 -6.47 10.22
N THR A 275 -12.27 -6.37 9.71
CA THR A 275 -13.46 -6.06 10.52
C THR A 275 -14.23 -7.31 10.99
N GLY A 276 -13.63 -8.49 10.92
CA GLY A 276 -14.18 -9.78 11.30
C GLY A 276 -14.32 -10.78 10.15
N TYR A 277 -14.08 -12.06 10.44
CA TYR A 277 -14.32 -13.21 9.58
C TYR A 277 -15.48 -14.09 10.10
N PRO A 278 -16.45 -14.50 9.26
CA PRO A 278 -16.65 -14.10 7.87
C PRO A 278 -17.05 -12.63 7.75
N SER A 279 -16.66 -11.98 6.65
CA SER A 279 -16.89 -10.55 6.44
C SER A 279 -18.37 -10.19 6.44
N LYS A 280 -18.71 -9.11 7.15
CA LYS A 280 -20.05 -8.52 7.25
C LYS A 280 -19.96 -7.00 7.18
N PRO A 281 -21.07 -6.29 6.90
CA PRO A 281 -21.11 -4.84 6.96
C PRO A 281 -20.59 -4.30 8.28
N PHE A 282 -19.64 -3.36 8.19
CA PHE A 282 -18.99 -2.79 9.36
C PHE A 282 -19.86 -1.70 9.97
N LYS A 283 -20.04 -1.74 11.28
CA LYS A 283 -20.89 -0.79 12.02
C LYS A 283 -20.07 0.19 12.87
N GLY A 284 -18.75 0.14 12.78
CA GLY A 284 -17.85 0.85 13.69
C GLY A 284 -17.64 0.11 15.01
N PRO A 285 -16.83 0.67 15.91
CA PRO A 285 -16.67 0.12 17.25
C PRO A 285 -18.02 0.16 17.97
N THR A 286 -18.45 -0.98 18.53
CA THR A 286 -19.58 -0.98 19.46
C THR A 286 -19.12 -0.16 20.66
N ALA A 287 -19.79 0.94 20.99
CA ALA A 287 -19.45 1.74 22.15
C ALA A 287 -19.38 0.82 23.38
N SER A 288 -18.19 0.62 23.96
CA SER A 288 -18.09 0.13 25.32
C SER A 288 -18.83 1.14 26.21
N PRO A 289 -19.58 0.70 27.23
CA PRO A 289 -20.19 1.62 28.17
C PRO A 289 -19.06 2.46 28.78
N SER A 290 -19.07 3.76 28.46
CA SER A 290 -18.06 4.70 28.93
C SER A 290 -17.89 4.55 30.44
N ALA A 291 -16.65 4.38 30.89
CA ALA A 291 -16.32 4.59 32.29
C ALA A 291 -16.83 5.98 32.69
N PRO A 292 -17.49 6.14 33.85
CA PRO A 292 -18.02 7.43 34.26
C PRO A 292 -16.89 8.45 34.34
N SER A 293 -17.08 9.59 33.70
CA SER A 293 -16.18 10.74 33.79
C SER A 293 -15.89 11.06 35.26
N PRO A 294 -14.65 11.38 35.65
CA PRO A 294 -14.38 11.87 36.98
C PRO A 294 -15.15 13.18 37.16
N SER A 295 -16.15 13.14 38.04
CA SER A 295 -16.87 14.32 38.50
C SER A 295 -15.86 15.29 39.08
N THR A 296 -15.80 16.51 38.53
CA THR A 296 -15.19 17.68 39.15
C THR A 296 -15.87 17.94 40.49
N ALA A 297 -15.34 17.34 41.56
CA ALA A 297 -15.64 17.77 42.92
C ALA A 297 -14.99 19.14 43.13
N GLY A 298 -15.85 20.14 43.30
CA GLY A 298 -15.51 21.54 43.40
C GLY A 298 -14.58 21.87 44.58
N GLN A 299 -13.72 22.85 44.35
CA GLN A 299 -13.00 23.56 45.39
C GLN A 299 -14.01 24.24 46.31
N SER A 300 -14.10 23.79 47.55
CA SER A 300 -14.73 24.53 48.64
C SER A 300 -13.75 25.56 49.17
N THR A 301 -14.07 26.84 48.95
CA THR A 301 -13.42 28.01 49.57
C THR A 301 -13.59 27.97 51.09
N PRO A 302 -12.58 28.34 51.90
CA PRO A 302 -12.78 28.54 53.33
C PRO A 302 -13.33 29.95 53.58
N ALA A 303 -14.44 30.05 54.32
CA ALA A 303 -14.88 31.30 54.93
C ALA A 303 -14.70 31.18 56.45
N GLY A 304 -14.14 32.25 57.04
CA GLY A 304 -13.94 32.40 58.47
C GLY A 304 -15.19 32.90 59.21
#